data_AF-A0A6P0WXR8-F1
#
_entry.id   AF-A0A6P0WXR8-F1
#
_cell.length_a   1.000
_cell.length_b   1.000
_cell.length_c   1.000
_cell.angle_alpha   90.00
_cell.angle_beta   90.00
_cell.angle_gamma   90.00
#
_symmetry.space_group_name_H-M   'P 1'
#
loop_
_entity.id
_entity.type
_entity.pdbx_description
1 polymer ?
#
loop_
_entity_poly.entity_id
_entity_poly.type
_entity_poly.pdbx_seq_one_letter_code
_entity_poly.pdbx_strand_id
1 'polypeptide(L)'
;MIPSEEIQVNTINHLGLIAGIVDDIGLEQIINEILGCDNRELVTPGQVVKAIILNGLGFVSKPLYLFPQFFEDKATEHLLGKGVEAKHLNDDKIGRVMDKLYAKGLSSIFMLIALSVVKKHQISTSFSHLDSSSFSVHGQYLDIKAITDNQQNNVETEPIPIKITHGYSRDHRPDLKQFIIDLVVSEDGGMPLFLRAGDGNEQDRAVFGQVAKQYESMIDFETILVFDSAFFTANNLQLMSESKWLSRVPLSLKTAQKLVDSVDSKESNKSSIKGYSWKEVESNYGGIKQRWLVVESQKRKESDSKNLLK
;
A
#
# COMPACT_ATOMS: atom_id res chain seq x y z
N MET A 1 -8.48 51.17 -29.41
CA MET A 1 -7.48 50.51 -28.56
C MET A 1 -7.82 49.04 -28.55
N ILE A 2 -7.00 48.21 -29.20
CA ILE A 2 -7.06 46.76 -29.02
C ILE A 2 -6.66 46.53 -27.56
N PRO A 3 -7.42 45.75 -26.75
CA PRO A 3 -6.99 45.43 -25.40
C PRO A 3 -5.59 44.85 -25.49
N SER A 4 -4.65 45.40 -24.73
CA SER A 4 -3.36 44.74 -24.50
C SER A 4 -3.69 43.32 -24.05
N GLU A 5 -3.41 42.31 -24.87
CA GLU A 5 -3.49 40.93 -24.44
C GLU A 5 -2.56 40.80 -23.23
N GLU A 6 -3.16 40.67 -22.05
CA GLU A 6 -2.43 40.52 -20.81
C GLU A 6 -1.76 39.15 -20.89
N ILE A 7 -0.44 39.14 -21.11
CA ILE A 7 0.33 37.89 -21.21
C ILE A 7 0.32 37.25 -19.83
N GLN A 8 -0.50 36.21 -19.66
CA GLN A 8 -0.49 35.37 -18.46
C GLN A 8 0.57 34.29 -18.62
N VAL A 9 1.51 34.25 -17.68
CA VAL A 9 2.56 33.22 -17.62
C VAL A 9 2.22 32.27 -16.48
N ASN A 10 1.96 31.02 -16.81
CA ASN A 10 1.59 29.97 -15.86
C ASN A 10 2.64 28.86 -15.85
N THR A 11 2.78 28.19 -14.71
CA THR A 11 3.78 27.14 -14.51
C THR A 11 3.16 25.75 -14.63
N ILE A 12 3.87 24.81 -15.29
CA ILE A 12 3.51 23.39 -15.37
C ILE A 12 4.52 22.52 -14.62
N ASN A 13 5.83 22.72 -14.82
CA ASN A 13 6.91 21.93 -14.20
C ASN A 13 6.71 20.40 -14.35
N HIS A 14 7.12 19.62 -13.34
CA HIS A 14 6.92 18.17 -13.26
C HIS A 14 5.45 17.77 -13.12
N LEU A 15 4.57 18.70 -12.75
CA LEU A 15 3.14 18.42 -12.57
C LEU A 15 2.48 18.01 -13.88
N GLY A 16 2.99 18.47 -15.03
CA GLY A 16 2.49 18.05 -16.34
C GLY A 16 2.71 16.55 -16.60
N LEU A 17 3.85 16.00 -16.17
CA LEU A 17 4.12 14.56 -16.28
C LEU A 17 3.20 13.75 -15.36
N ILE A 18 3.01 14.22 -14.13
CA ILE A 18 2.13 13.55 -13.16
C ILE A 18 0.68 13.61 -13.66
N ALA A 19 0.20 14.77 -14.12
CA ALA A 19 -1.13 14.93 -14.69
C ALA A 19 -1.33 13.98 -15.88
N GLY A 20 -0.35 13.90 -16.79
CA GLY A 20 -0.40 12.97 -17.92
C GLY A 20 -0.48 11.50 -17.51
N ILE A 21 0.20 11.08 -16.43
CA ILE A 21 0.08 9.71 -15.89
C ILE A 21 -1.32 9.50 -15.29
N VAL A 22 -1.85 10.47 -14.54
CA VAL A 22 -3.22 10.40 -13.98
C VAL A 22 -4.26 10.27 -15.09
N ASP A 23 -4.09 11.02 -16.18
CA ASP A 23 -4.94 10.98 -17.37
C ASP A 23 -4.83 9.66 -18.11
N ASP A 24 -3.60 9.13 -18.25
CA ASP A 24 -3.38 7.82 -18.84
C ASP A 24 -4.04 6.71 -18.00
N ILE A 25 -3.95 6.76 -16.67
CA ILE A 25 -4.64 5.79 -15.80
C ILE A 25 -6.17 5.87 -15.96
N GLY A 26 -6.72 7.01 -16.37
CA GLY A 26 -8.16 7.27 -16.37
C GLY A 26 -8.72 7.46 -14.95
N LEU A 27 -7.88 7.93 -14.03
CA LEU A 27 -8.19 8.02 -12.61
C LEU A 27 -9.39 8.93 -12.35
N GLU A 28 -9.47 10.07 -13.05
CA GLU A 28 -10.57 11.02 -12.86
C GLU A 28 -11.92 10.39 -13.19
N GLN A 29 -12.00 9.63 -14.28
CA GLN A 29 -13.22 8.94 -14.70
C GLN A 29 -13.65 7.89 -13.68
N ILE A 30 -12.70 7.06 -13.22
CA ILE A 30 -12.97 6.03 -12.21
C ILE A 30 -13.52 6.66 -10.92
N ILE A 31 -12.89 7.72 -10.42
CA ILE A 31 -13.36 8.42 -9.22
C ILE A 31 -14.74 9.04 -9.43
N ASN A 32 -14.99 9.65 -10.59
CA ASN A 32 -16.28 10.24 -10.93
C ASN A 32 -17.40 9.20 -11.00
N GLU A 33 -17.13 8.00 -11.51
CA GLU A 33 -18.09 6.90 -11.53
C GLU A 33 -18.41 6.38 -10.12
N ILE A 34 -17.40 6.29 -9.25
CA ILE A 34 -17.57 5.79 -7.87
C ILE A 34 -18.33 6.81 -6.99
N LEU A 35 -17.98 8.10 -7.11
CA LEU A 35 -18.50 9.16 -6.23
C LEU A 35 -19.72 9.90 -6.80
N GLY A 36 -19.93 9.81 -8.12
CA GLY A 36 -20.91 10.59 -8.86
C GLY A 36 -20.49 12.05 -9.06
N CYS A 37 -20.99 12.66 -10.12
CA CYS A 37 -20.80 14.09 -10.42
C CYS A 37 -22.13 14.84 -10.26
N ASP A 38 -22.05 16.07 -9.75
CA ASP A 38 -23.17 17.02 -9.76
C ASP A 38 -22.84 18.13 -10.76
N ASN A 39 -23.69 18.30 -11.78
CA ASN A 39 -23.48 19.29 -12.84
C ASN A 39 -23.52 20.75 -12.35
N ARG A 40 -23.94 20.98 -11.10
CA ARG A 40 -23.90 22.31 -10.44
C ARG A 40 -22.54 22.61 -9.82
N GLU A 41 -21.69 21.60 -9.64
CA GLU A 41 -20.34 21.78 -9.11
C GLU A 41 -19.38 22.22 -10.21
N LEU A 42 -18.50 23.17 -9.89
CA LEU A 42 -17.50 23.71 -10.82
C LEU A 42 -16.35 22.73 -11.09
N VAL A 43 -16.10 21.81 -10.15
CA VAL A 43 -15.05 20.80 -10.24
C VAL A 43 -15.59 19.45 -9.80
N THR A 44 -15.28 18.42 -10.59
CA THR A 44 -15.69 17.04 -10.32
C THR A 44 -14.84 16.42 -9.20
N PRO A 45 -15.31 15.36 -8.53
CA PRO A 45 -14.50 14.64 -7.54
C PRO A 45 -13.17 14.10 -8.10
N GLY A 46 -13.16 13.61 -9.34
CA GLY A 46 -11.95 13.13 -10.03
C GLY A 46 -10.91 14.22 -10.19
N GLN A 47 -11.31 15.42 -10.62
CA GLN A 47 -10.43 16.59 -10.71
C GLN A 47 -9.87 16.99 -9.35
N VAL A 48 -10.68 16.88 -8.29
CA VAL A 48 -10.21 17.14 -6.92
C VAL A 48 -9.16 16.12 -6.49
N VAL A 49 -9.36 14.81 -6.75
CA VAL A 49 -8.35 13.78 -6.43
C VAL A 49 -7.06 14.00 -7.22
N LYS A 50 -7.15 14.33 -8.50
CA LYS A 50 -5.98 14.71 -9.31
C LYS A 50 -5.26 15.91 -8.71
N ALA A 51 -5.99 16.95 -8.29
CA ALA A 51 -5.40 18.11 -7.64
C ALA A 51 -4.68 17.74 -6.33
N ILE A 52 -5.24 16.85 -5.50
CA ILE A 52 -4.61 16.36 -4.27
C ILE A 52 -3.29 15.64 -4.59
N ILE A 53 -3.26 14.79 -5.62
CA ILE A 53 -2.05 14.09 -6.08
C ILE A 53 -0.98 15.09 -6.54
N LEU A 54 -1.37 16.08 -7.38
CA LEU A 54 -0.45 17.12 -7.86
C LEU A 54 0.11 17.97 -6.72
N ASN A 55 -0.73 18.33 -5.74
CA ASN A 55 -0.29 19.09 -4.56
C ASN A 55 0.66 18.27 -3.67
N GLY A 56 0.33 17.01 -3.40
CA GLY A 56 1.16 16.11 -2.59
C GLY A 56 2.54 15.84 -3.21
N LEU A 57 2.59 15.68 -4.54
CA LEU A 57 3.84 15.52 -5.29
C LEU A 57 4.50 16.86 -5.66
N GLY A 58 3.85 17.98 -5.34
CA GLY A 58 4.39 19.32 -5.41
C GLY A 58 5.24 19.71 -4.21
N PHE A 59 5.40 18.81 -3.23
CA PHE A 59 6.18 18.99 -1.99
C PHE A 59 5.73 20.17 -1.12
N VAL A 60 4.44 20.50 -1.13
CA VAL A 60 3.89 21.56 -0.29
C VAL A 60 3.15 20.98 0.90
N SER A 61 3.77 21.03 2.08
CA SER A 61 3.08 20.74 3.35
C SER A 61 2.47 22.04 3.87
N LYS A 62 1.18 22.25 3.57
CA LYS A 62 0.39 23.38 4.06
C LYS A 62 -0.97 22.91 4.59
N PRO A 63 -1.58 23.65 5.53
CA PRO A 63 -2.96 23.44 5.94
C PRO A 63 -3.94 23.46 4.76
N LEU A 64 -5.05 22.72 4.87
CA LEU A 64 -6.00 22.53 3.78
C LEU A 64 -6.62 23.84 3.26
N TYR A 65 -6.86 24.83 4.12
CA TYR A 65 -7.40 26.14 3.71
C TYR A 65 -6.44 26.94 2.80
N LEU A 66 -5.15 26.56 2.74
CA LEU A 66 -4.16 27.16 1.82
C LEU A 66 -4.01 26.36 0.52
N PHE A 67 -4.81 25.32 0.30
CA PHE A 67 -4.72 24.48 -0.89
C PHE A 67 -4.86 25.26 -2.22
N PRO A 68 -5.78 26.24 -2.36
CA PRO A 68 -5.86 27.06 -3.58
C PRO A 68 -4.54 27.75 -3.94
N GLN A 69 -3.76 28.20 -2.96
CA GLN A 69 -2.51 28.94 -3.19
C GLN A 69 -1.46 28.14 -3.96
N PHE A 70 -1.50 26.80 -3.87
CA PHE A 70 -0.59 25.97 -4.65
C PHE A 70 -0.84 26.08 -6.16
N PHE A 71 -2.08 26.38 -6.55
CA PHE A 71 -2.54 26.41 -7.93
C PHE A 71 -2.62 27.82 -8.52
N GLU A 72 -2.40 28.88 -7.74
CA GLU A 72 -2.51 30.28 -8.19
C GLU A 72 -1.55 30.62 -9.35
N ASP A 73 -0.34 30.07 -9.35
CA ASP A 73 0.69 30.27 -10.37
C ASP A 73 0.78 29.10 -11.37
N LYS A 74 -0.15 28.14 -11.30
CA LYS A 74 -0.14 26.92 -12.13
C LYS A 74 -1.14 27.01 -13.27
N ALA A 75 -0.83 26.33 -14.38
CA ALA A 75 -1.73 26.21 -15.52
C ALA A 75 -2.89 25.23 -15.20
N THR A 76 -3.78 25.62 -14.30
CA THR A 76 -4.89 24.81 -13.77
C THR A 76 -5.76 24.20 -14.87
N GLU A 77 -6.11 24.97 -15.90
CA GLU A 77 -6.91 24.44 -17.01
C GLU A 77 -6.20 23.32 -17.80
N HIS A 78 -4.88 23.40 -17.91
CA HIS A 78 -4.08 22.38 -18.59
C HIS A 78 -3.86 21.15 -17.71
N LEU A 79 -3.70 21.35 -16.39
CA LEU A 79 -3.41 20.28 -15.44
C LEU A 79 -4.67 19.53 -15.00
N LEU A 80 -5.80 20.22 -14.85
CA LEU A 80 -7.02 19.71 -14.20
C LEU A 80 -8.25 19.75 -15.11
N GLY A 81 -8.17 20.42 -16.26
CA GLY A 81 -9.27 20.52 -17.23
C GLY A 81 -9.88 21.92 -17.33
N LYS A 82 -10.58 22.13 -18.44
CA LYS A 82 -11.13 23.45 -18.84
C LYS A 82 -12.02 24.07 -17.77
N GLY A 83 -11.83 25.37 -17.51
CA GLY A 83 -12.62 26.15 -16.55
C GLY A 83 -12.28 25.91 -15.07
N VAL A 84 -11.31 25.04 -14.76
CA VAL A 84 -10.84 24.85 -13.39
C VAL A 84 -9.94 26.00 -13.00
N GLU A 85 -10.31 26.72 -11.94
CA GLU A 85 -9.51 27.78 -11.33
C GLU A 85 -9.04 27.36 -9.93
N ALA A 86 -7.93 27.95 -9.47
CA ALA A 86 -7.38 27.69 -8.13
C ALA A 86 -8.43 27.85 -7.02
N LYS A 87 -9.28 28.90 -7.09
CA LYS A 87 -10.32 29.20 -6.09
C LYS A 87 -11.42 28.12 -6.00
N HIS A 88 -11.58 27.28 -7.03
CA HIS A 88 -12.55 26.18 -7.00
C HIS A 88 -12.08 25.01 -6.11
N LEU A 89 -10.78 24.94 -5.80
CA LEU A 89 -10.14 23.91 -4.99
C LEU A 89 -10.00 24.35 -3.52
N ASN A 90 -11.10 24.86 -2.94
CA ASN A 90 -11.14 25.23 -1.52
C ASN A 90 -11.25 24.02 -0.59
N ASP A 91 -11.01 24.25 0.69
CA ASP A 91 -11.05 23.26 1.76
C ASP A 91 -12.42 22.59 1.90
N ASP A 92 -13.51 23.33 1.78
CA ASP A 92 -14.87 22.75 1.79
C ASP A 92 -15.06 21.70 0.68
N LYS A 93 -14.64 22.02 -0.55
CA LYS A 93 -14.78 21.10 -1.68
C LYS A 93 -13.89 19.87 -1.51
N ILE A 94 -12.64 20.07 -1.08
CA ILE A 94 -11.70 18.96 -0.87
C ILE A 94 -12.17 18.06 0.27
N GLY A 95 -12.55 18.64 1.41
CA GLY A 95 -13.06 17.91 2.57
C GLY A 95 -14.26 17.03 2.21
N ARG A 96 -15.26 17.58 1.51
CA ARG A 96 -16.43 16.80 1.06
C ARG A 96 -16.05 15.64 0.12
N VAL A 97 -15.04 15.80 -0.74
CA VAL A 97 -14.58 14.70 -1.60
C VAL A 97 -13.83 13.66 -0.77
N MET A 98 -13.00 14.08 0.19
CA MET A 98 -12.33 13.16 1.12
C MET A 98 -13.32 12.34 1.96
N ASP A 99 -14.39 12.97 2.46
CA ASP A 99 -15.47 12.27 3.18
C ASP A 99 -16.17 11.24 2.31
N LYS A 100 -16.46 11.60 1.05
CA LYS A 100 -17.05 10.67 0.07
C LYS A 100 -16.13 9.49 -0.24
N LEU A 101 -14.82 9.73 -0.39
CA LEU A 101 -13.81 8.68 -0.58
C LEU A 101 -13.76 7.75 0.65
N TYR A 102 -13.75 8.33 1.85
CA TYR A 102 -13.76 7.58 3.10
C TYR A 102 -15.00 6.68 3.21
N ALA A 103 -16.19 7.23 2.96
CA ALA A 103 -17.45 6.50 3.02
C ALA A 103 -17.54 5.33 2.02
N LYS A 104 -16.81 5.40 0.90
CA LYS A 104 -16.74 4.34 -0.12
C LYS A 104 -15.68 3.27 0.17
N GLY A 105 -14.70 3.58 1.01
CA GLY A 105 -13.59 2.68 1.35
C GLY A 105 -12.38 2.85 0.44
N LEU A 106 -11.29 3.37 1.02
CA LEU A 106 -10.06 3.69 0.28
C LEU A 106 -9.38 2.47 -0.35
N SER A 107 -9.35 1.33 0.35
CA SER A 107 -8.74 0.10 -0.18
C SER A 107 -9.45 -0.40 -1.45
N SER A 108 -10.78 -0.37 -1.46
CA SER A 108 -11.57 -0.76 -2.62
C SER A 108 -11.40 0.20 -3.78
N ILE A 109 -11.38 1.52 -3.52
CA ILE A 109 -11.11 2.54 -4.55
C ILE A 109 -9.71 2.34 -5.14
N PHE A 110 -8.69 2.17 -4.30
CA PHE A 110 -7.32 1.95 -4.74
C PHE A 110 -7.22 0.72 -5.64
N MET A 111 -7.86 -0.37 -5.24
CA MET A 111 -7.85 -1.62 -5.98
C MET A 111 -8.56 -1.49 -7.33
N LEU A 112 -9.70 -0.80 -7.41
CA LEU A 112 -10.38 -0.54 -8.68
C LEU A 112 -9.47 0.22 -9.66
N ILE A 113 -8.76 1.24 -9.18
CA ILE A 113 -7.78 1.96 -9.99
C ILE A 113 -6.65 1.01 -10.41
N ALA A 114 -6.10 0.23 -9.48
CA ALA A 114 -5.01 -0.68 -9.78
C ALA A 114 -5.37 -1.74 -10.82
N LEU A 115 -6.56 -2.35 -10.72
CA LEU A 115 -7.06 -3.33 -11.69
C LEU A 115 -7.26 -2.72 -13.09
N SER A 116 -7.70 -1.46 -13.16
CA SER A 116 -7.77 -0.73 -14.43
C SER A 116 -6.39 -0.60 -15.08
N VAL A 117 -5.37 -0.26 -14.28
CA VAL A 117 -3.98 -0.15 -14.75
C VAL A 117 -3.42 -1.51 -15.17
N VAL A 118 -3.64 -2.56 -14.39
CA VAL A 118 -3.24 -3.94 -14.74
C VAL A 118 -3.80 -4.32 -16.10
N LYS A 119 -5.10 -4.10 -16.32
CA LYS A 119 -5.76 -4.42 -17.59
C LYS A 119 -5.22 -3.57 -18.74
N LYS A 120 -5.05 -2.27 -18.52
CA LYS A 120 -4.62 -1.33 -19.56
C LYS A 120 -3.18 -1.61 -20.02
N HIS A 121 -2.28 -1.85 -19.07
CA HIS A 121 -0.85 -2.04 -19.34
C HIS A 121 -0.43 -3.51 -19.43
N GLN A 122 -1.36 -4.44 -19.29
CA GLN A 122 -1.13 -5.89 -19.34
C GLN A 122 -0.05 -6.34 -18.34
N ILE A 123 -0.12 -5.78 -17.12
CA ILE A 123 0.83 -6.09 -16.04
C ILE A 123 0.65 -7.54 -15.63
N SER A 124 1.75 -8.29 -15.53
CA SER A 124 1.68 -9.67 -15.02
C SER A 124 1.30 -9.70 -13.55
N THR A 125 0.38 -10.58 -13.20
CA THR A 125 -0.12 -10.80 -11.83
C THR A 125 0.14 -12.21 -11.32
N SER A 126 1.14 -12.89 -11.89
CA SER A 126 1.44 -14.29 -11.55
C SER A 126 1.88 -14.43 -10.09
N PHE A 127 2.51 -13.40 -9.52
CA PHE A 127 2.93 -13.37 -8.13
C PHE A 127 2.56 -12.04 -7.46
N SER A 128 1.80 -12.12 -6.38
CA SER A 128 1.39 -10.95 -5.60
C SER A 128 2.17 -10.92 -4.29
N HIS A 129 3.06 -9.95 -4.12
CA HIS A 129 3.92 -9.81 -2.94
C HIS A 129 3.24 -8.95 -1.89
N LEU A 130 2.95 -9.50 -0.70
CA LEU A 130 2.45 -8.74 0.44
C LEU A 130 3.59 -8.44 1.42
N ASP A 131 3.75 -7.17 1.74
CA ASP A 131 4.57 -6.69 2.84
C ASP A 131 3.89 -5.49 3.51
N SER A 132 4.34 -5.15 4.71
CA SER A 132 3.87 -3.95 5.40
C SER A 132 5.00 -2.94 5.60
N SER A 133 4.67 -1.71 5.91
CA SER A 133 5.61 -0.64 6.25
C SER A 133 5.06 0.24 7.34
N SER A 134 5.88 0.55 8.35
CA SER A 134 5.53 1.46 9.44
C SER A 134 5.90 2.89 9.07
N PHE A 135 5.00 3.84 9.31
CA PHE A 135 5.23 5.27 9.10
C PHE A 135 5.25 6.00 10.44
N SER A 136 6.40 6.54 10.82
CA SER A 136 6.56 7.28 12.07
C SER A 136 6.02 8.71 11.95
N VAL A 137 5.29 9.17 12.96
CA VAL A 137 4.66 10.49 13.00
C VAL A 137 4.86 11.19 14.34
N HIS A 138 4.76 12.52 14.31
CA HIS A 138 4.82 13.38 15.50
C HIS A 138 3.44 14.02 15.71
N GLY A 139 2.96 14.05 16.95
CA GLY A 139 1.68 14.66 17.28
C GLY A 139 1.05 14.07 18.53
N GLN A 140 0.05 14.77 19.06
CA GLN A 140 -0.64 14.32 20.26
C GLN A 140 -1.50 13.08 20.02
N TYR A 141 -2.16 12.95 18.86
CA TYR A 141 -3.02 11.79 18.49
C TYR A 141 -3.79 11.24 19.69
N LEU A 142 -4.67 12.07 20.25
CA LEU A 142 -5.43 11.74 21.45
C LEU A 142 -6.48 10.67 21.10
N ASP A 143 -6.62 9.66 21.96
CA ASP A 143 -7.71 8.69 21.82
C ASP A 143 -9.01 9.35 22.29
N ILE A 144 -9.79 9.85 21.33
CA ILE A 144 -11.03 10.59 21.60
C ILE A 144 -12.03 9.71 22.37
N LYS A 145 -12.02 8.39 22.16
CA LYS A 145 -12.90 7.46 22.91
C LYS A 145 -12.55 7.40 24.39
N ALA A 146 -11.26 7.42 24.74
CA ALA A 146 -10.82 7.45 26.14
C ALA A 146 -11.17 8.78 26.85
N ILE A 147 -11.34 9.86 26.07
CA ILE A 147 -11.78 11.17 26.59
C ILE A 147 -13.29 11.19 26.78
N THR A 148 -14.07 10.63 25.85
CA THR A 148 -15.54 10.60 25.93
C THR A 148 -16.07 9.55 26.90
N ASP A 149 -15.40 8.43 27.14
CA ASP A 149 -15.83 7.47 28.19
C ASP A 149 -15.80 8.07 29.60
N ASN A 150 -15.01 9.13 29.82
CA ASN A 150 -14.97 9.89 31.07
C ASN A 150 -16.00 11.03 31.15
N GLN A 151 -16.76 11.30 30.08
CA GLN A 151 -17.79 12.33 30.02
C GLN A 151 -19.07 11.71 29.47
N GLN A 152 -20.11 11.53 30.31
CA GLN A 152 -21.41 10.89 30.03
C GLN A 152 -22.28 11.56 28.93
N ASN A 153 -21.70 12.18 27.90
CA ASN A 153 -22.42 12.82 26.82
C ASN A 153 -22.26 11.99 25.54
N ASN A 154 -23.40 11.69 24.90
CA ASN A 154 -23.50 11.17 23.53
C ASN A 154 -22.92 12.19 22.54
N VAL A 155 -21.61 12.37 22.53
CA VAL A 155 -20.90 13.09 21.48
C VAL A 155 -20.80 12.12 20.31
N GLU A 156 -21.32 12.50 19.14
CA GLU A 156 -21.00 11.82 17.88
C GLU A 156 -19.48 11.87 17.71
N THR A 157 -18.78 10.81 18.09
CA THR A 157 -17.33 10.74 17.91
C THR A 157 -17.06 10.58 16.43
N GLU A 158 -16.24 11.46 15.87
CA GLU A 158 -15.71 11.29 14.52
C GLU A 158 -15.12 9.88 14.36
N PRO A 159 -15.35 9.22 13.20
CA PRO A 159 -14.84 7.89 12.99
C PRO A 159 -13.31 7.90 13.04
N ILE A 160 -12.72 7.02 13.87
CA ILE A 160 -11.27 6.81 13.93
C ILE A 160 -10.95 5.61 13.05
N PRO A 161 -10.42 5.81 11.83
CA PRO A 161 -10.19 4.72 10.89
C PRO A 161 -9.00 3.84 11.29
N ILE A 162 -7.96 4.45 11.86
CA ILE A 162 -6.76 3.80 12.36
C ILE A 162 -6.32 4.46 13.66
N LYS A 163 -5.70 3.69 14.54
CA LYS A 163 -5.09 4.18 15.77
C LYS A 163 -3.62 4.48 15.53
N ILE A 164 -3.29 5.76 15.53
CA ILE A 164 -1.91 6.23 15.51
C ILE A 164 -1.31 6.08 16.91
N THR A 165 -0.46 5.08 17.09
CA THR A 165 0.05 4.66 18.41
C THR A 165 1.47 4.09 18.30
N HIS A 166 2.10 3.78 19.43
CA HIS A 166 3.40 3.12 19.46
C HIS A 166 3.28 1.65 19.06
N GLY A 167 4.30 1.13 18.38
CA GLY A 167 4.42 -0.29 18.07
C GLY A 167 5.88 -0.66 17.81
N TYR A 168 6.08 -1.81 17.15
CA TYR A 168 7.43 -2.22 16.74
C TYR A 168 7.95 -1.28 15.65
N SER A 169 9.04 -0.56 15.95
CA SER A 169 9.62 0.43 15.03
C SER A 169 10.70 -0.20 14.16
N ARG A 170 10.43 -0.33 12.86
CA ARG A 170 11.42 -0.84 11.88
C ARG A 170 12.56 0.15 11.64
N ASP A 171 12.29 1.44 11.81
CA ASP A 171 13.26 2.54 11.66
C ASP A 171 14.02 2.87 12.95
N HIS A 172 13.93 2.02 13.97
CA HIS A 172 14.61 2.19 15.26
C HIS A 172 14.23 3.49 16.00
N ARG A 173 12.97 3.93 15.85
CA ARG A 173 12.35 5.08 16.53
C ARG A 173 11.14 4.67 17.38
N PRO A 174 11.33 3.84 18.42
CA PRO A 174 10.23 3.39 19.29
C PRO A 174 9.61 4.55 20.10
N ASP A 175 10.31 5.68 20.18
CA ASP A 175 9.84 6.93 20.78
C ASP A 175 8.74 7.63 19.98
N LEU A 176 8.56 7.27 18.71
CA LEU A 176 7.54 7.86 17.84
C LEU A 176 6.28 7.00 17.78
N LYS A 177 5.14 7.66 17.64
CA LYS A 177 3.89 7.00 17.23
C LYS A 177 3.97 6.66 15.75
N GLN A 178 3.20 5.68 15.32
CA GLN A 178 3.19 5.22 13.95
C GLN A 178 1.80 4.76 13.50
N PHE A 179 1.69 4.53 12.20
CA PHE A 179 0.65 3.71 11.58
C PHE A 179 1.30 2.74 10.60
N ILE A 180 0.55 1.74 10.14
CA ILE A 180 1.05 0.72 9.23
C ILE A 180 0.33 0.84 7.89
N ILE A 181 1.06 0.66 6.79
CA ILE A 181 0.51 0.42 5.46
C ILE A 181 0.86 -1.00 5.04
N ASP A 182 -0.15 -1.79 4.72
CA ASP A 182 0.03 -3.07 4.03
C ASP A 182 -0.15 -2.84 2.55
N LEU A 183 0.78 -3.38 1.77
CA LEU A 183 0.81 -3.21 0.32
C LEU A 183 0.98 -4.56 -0.35
N VAL A 184 0.08 -4.87 -1.29
CA VAL A 184 0.27 -5.96 -2.25
C VAL A 184 0.80 -5.35 -3.54
N VAL A 185 1.89 -5.89 -4.08
CA VAL A 185 2.48 -5.46 -5.35
C VAL A 185 2.62 -6.63 -6.32
N SER A 186 2.57 -6.36 -7.62
CA SER A 186 2.90 -7.34 -8.67
C SER A 186 4.39 -7.66 -8.70
N GLU A 187 4.75 -8.82 -9.25
CA GLU A 187 6.14 -9.12 -9.60
C GLU A 187 6.67 -8.26 -10.75
N ASP A 188 5.76 -7.82 -11.62
CA ASP A 188 6.07 -7.03 -12.79
C ASP A 188 6.18 -5.55 -12.44
N GLY A 189 7.43 -5.09 -12.29
CA GLY A 189 7.74 -3.70 -11.98
C GLY A 189 7.40 -3.26 -10.55
N GLY A 190 6.89 -4.15 -9.70
CA GLY A 190 6.48 -3.81 -8.33
C GLY A 190 5.25 -2.90 -8.28
N MET A 191 4.33 -3.07 -9.22
CA MET A 191 3.15 -2.20 -9.33
C MET A 191 2.17 -2.46 -8.16
N PRO A 192 1.74 -1.43 -7.41
CA PRO A 192 0.80 -1.59 -6.31
C PRO A 192 -0.60 -2.07 -6.74
N LEU A 193 -1.02 -3.22 -6.23
CA LEU A 193 -2.31 -3.87 -6.53
C LEU A 193 -3.37 -3.62 -5.46
N PHE A 194 -2.95 -3.53 -4.19
CA PHE A 194 -3.85 -3.33 -3.05
C PHE A 194 -3.14 -2.57 -1.94
N LEU A 195 -3.88 -1.74 -1.23
CA LEU A 195 -3.39 -0.94 -0.11
C LEU A 195 -4.38 -0.97 1.05
N ARG A 196 -3.87 -1.15 2.26
CA ARG A 196 -4.62 -1.01 3.51
C ARG A 196 -3.82 -0.19 4.51
N ALA A 197 -4.49 0.73 5.20
CA ALA A 197 -3.94 1.36 6.39
C ALA A 197 -4.39 0.60 7.64
N GLY A 198 -3.46 0.34 8.56
CA GLY A 198 -3.67 -0.36 9.82
C GLY A 198 -3.16 0.42 11.02
N ASP A 199 -3.54 -0.05 12.22
CA ASP A 199 -3.13 0.55 13.48
C ASP A 199 -1.62 0.46 13.69
N GLY A 200 -1.04 1.42 14.42
CA GLY A 200 0.42 1.51 14.64
C GLY A 200 1.04 0.34 15.41
N ASN A 201 0.23 -0.46 16.09
CA ASN A 201 0.64 -1.63 16.87
C ASN A 201 0.20 -2.97 16.25
N GLU A 202 -0.34 -2.96 15.03
CA GLU A 202 -0.63 -4.19 14.31
C GLU A 202 0.65 -4.99 14.05
N GLN A 203 0.52 -6.31 14.06
CA GLN A 203 1.61 -7.23 13.78
C GLN A 203 1.29 -8.05 12.55
N ASP A 204 2.21 -8.09 11.60
CA ASP A 204 2.12 -8.84 10.35
C ASP A 204 1.59 -10.28 10.55
N ARG A 205 2.12 -10.95 11.59
CA ARG A 205 1.76 -12.32 11.95
C ARG A 205 0.26 -12.53 12.20
N ALA A 206 -0.43 -11.50 12.67
CA ALA A 206 -1.84 -11.53 13.00
C ALA A 206 -2.73 -11.10 11.82
N VAL A 207 -2.21 -10.27 10.91
CA VAL A 207 -3.05 -9.57 9.92
C VAL A 207 -2.83 -10.05 8.48
N PHE A 208 -1.65 -10.57 8.12
CA PHE A 208 -1.32 -10.92 6.74
C PHE A 208 -2.28 -11.93 6.12
N GLY A 209 -2.71 -12.96 6.88
CA GLY A 209 -3.70 -13.90 6.37
C GLY A 209 -5.03 -13.24 6.04
N GLN A 210 -5.48 -12.29 6.85
CA GLN A 210 -6.74 -11.56 6.62
C GLN A 210 -6.62 -10.60 5.44
N VAL A 211 -5.52 -9.86 5.34
CA VAL A 211 -5.22 -8.96 4.22
C VAL A 211 -5.16 -9.73 2.90
N ALA A 212 -4.47 -10.87 2.90
CA ALA A 212 -4.37 -11.74 1.74
C ALA A 212 -5.75 -12.25 1.29
N LYS A 213 -6.61 -12.68 2.23
CA LYS A 213 -7.98 -13.09 1.91
C LYS A 213 -8.85 -11.94 1.39
N GLN A 214 -8.70 -10.76 1.96
CA GLN A 214 -9.40 -9.57 1.47
C GLN A 214 -9.01 -9.29 0.03
N TYR A 215 -7.70 -9.29 -0.27
CA TYR A 215 -7.19 -9.12 -1.62
C TYR A 215 -7.68 -10.21 -2.58
N GLU A 216 -7.57 -11.50 -2.21
CA GLU A 216 -8.08 -12.61 -3.04
C GLU A 216 -9.57 -12.49 -3.34
N SER A 217 -10.38 -11.99 -2.39
CA SER A 217 -11.82 -11.81 -2.60
C SER A 217 -12.19 -10.73 -3.61
N MET A 218 -11.24 -9.87 -3.96
CA MET A 218 -11.47 -8.71 -4.83
C MET A 218 -10.81 -8.85 -6.22
N ILE A 219 -9.98 -9.89 -6.44
CA ILE A 219 -9.38 -10.20 -7.75
C ILE A 219 -10.17 -11.30 -8.48
N ASP A 220 -10.12 -11.28 -9.80
CA ASP A 220 -10.69 -12.29 -10.69
C ASP A 220 -9.63 -13.10 -11.47
N PHE A 221 -8.35 -12.92 -11.13
CA PHE A 221 -7.22 -13.63 -11.72
C PHE A 221 -6.53 -14.56 -10.72
N GLU A 222 -5.85 -15.58 -11.25
CA GLU A 222 -5.01 -16.45 -10.43
C GLU A 222 -3.66 -15.78 -10.10
N THR A 223 -3.22 -15.91 -8.87
CA THR A 223 -1.91 -15.41 -8.42
C THR A 223 -1.32 -16.31 -7.33
N ILE A 224 0.01 -16.34 -7.22
CA ILE A 224 0.70 -16.93 -6.07
C ILE A 224 1.04 -15.81 -5.09
N LEU A 225 0.49 -15.87 -3.89
CA LEU A 225 0.77 -14.88 -2.86
C LEU A 225 2.13 -15.12 -2.23
N VAL A 226 3.00 -14.12 -2.24
CA VAL A 226 4.36 -14.20 -1.72
C VAL A 226 4.45 -13.38 -0.43
N PHE A 227 4.96 -14.01 0.62
CA PHE A 227 5.12 -13.39 1.93
C PHE A 227 6.52 -13.60 2.50
N ASP A 228 6.87 -12.75 3.45
CA ASP A 228 8.02 -12.96 4.33
C ASP A 228 7.74 -14.09 5.35
N SER A 229 8.63 -14.25 6.33
CA SER A 229 8.48 -15.28 7.37
C SER A 229 7.47 -14.95 8.47
N ALA A 230 7.03 -13.69 8.59
CA ALA A 230 6.02 -13.30 9.56
C ALA A 230 4.66 -13.92 9.23
N PHE A 231 4.33 -14.10 7.94
CA PHE A 231 3.14 -14.83 7.52
C PHE A 231 3.06 -16.25 8.09
N PHE A 232 4.19 -16.95 8.26
CA PHE A 232 4.24 -18.39 8.54
C PHE A 232 3.83 -18.77 9.97
N THR A 233 2.54 -18.62 10.28
CA THR A 233 1.90 -19.02 11.54
C THR A 233 0.83 -20.08 11.28
N ALA A 234 0.53 -20.93 12.27
CA ALA A 234 -0.49 -21.98 12.09
C ALA A 234 -1.85 -21.41 11.66
N ASN A 235 -2.26 -20.29 12.25
CA ASN A 235 -3.54 -19.64 11.94
C ASN A 235 -3.58 -19.10 10.50
N ASN A 236 -2.52 -18.42 10.05
CA ASN A 236 -2.46 -17.90 8.68
C ASN A 236 -2.43 -19.03 7.65
N LEU A 237 -1.70 -20.11 7.93
CA LEU A 237 -1.65 -21.27 7.04
C LEU A 237 -3.02 -21.96 6.92
N GLN A 238 -3.78 -22.06 8.02
CA GLN A 238 -5.15 -22.58 7.98
C GLN A 238 -6.08 -21.68 7.19
N LEU A 239 -5.99 -20.36 7.41
CA LEU A 239 -6.78 -19.37 6.69
C LEU A 239 -6.52 -19.41 5.17
N MET A 240 -5.27 -19.68 4.78
CA MET A 240 -4.82 -19.72 3.38
C MET A 240 -4.76 -21.13 2.78
N SER A 241 -5.51 -22.09 3.36
CA SER A 241 -5.45 -23.51 2.96
C SER A 241 -5.91 -23.78 1.52
N GLU A 242 -6.83 -22.97 0.99
CA GLU A 242 -7.33 -23.06 -0.39
C GLU A 242 -6.56 -22.17 -1.37
N SER A 243 -5.59 -21.39 -0.89
CA SER A 243 -4.86 -20.39 -1.66
C SER A 243 -3.50 -20.91 -2.12
N LYS A 244 -3.00 -20.39 -3.24
CA LYS A 244 -1.61 -20.61 -3.66
C LYS A 244 -0.72 -19.57 -3.00
N TRP A 245 0.24 -20.01 -2.19
CA TRP A 245 1.17 -19.10 -1.52
C TRP A 245 2.60 -19.65 -1.48
N LEU A 246 3.53 -18.71 -1.31
CA LEU A 246 4.95 -18.94 -1.10
C LEU A 246 5.41 -18.08 0.07
N SER A 247 6.01 -18.69 1.08
CA SER A 247 6.55 -17.95 2.24
C SER A 247 7.82 -18.62 2.74
N ARG A 248 8.68 -17.82 3.36
CA ARG A 248 9.87 -18.32 4.03
C ARG A 248 9.49 -19.00 5.34
N VAL A 249 9.86 -20.27 5.48
CA VAL A 249 9.76 -20.98 6.76
C VAL A 249 10.75 -20.36 7.77
N PRO A 250 10.29 -19.87 8.93
CA PRO A 250 11.17 -19.23 9.92
C PRO A 250 12.03 -20.27 10.63
N LEU A 251 13.33 -20.00 10.76
CA LEU A 251 14.27 -20.88 11.50
C LEU A 251 14.04 -20.87 13.01
N SER A 252 13.21 -19.96 13.53
CA SER A 252 12.73 -20.05 14.92
C SER A 252 11.85 -21.29 15.16
N LEU A 253 11.35 -21.92 14.09
CA LEU A 253 10.64 -23.19 14.16
C LEU A 253 11.65 -24.34 14.34
N LYS A 254 11.56 -25.06 15.47
CA LYS A 254 12.48 -26.17 15.79
C LYS A 254 12.57 -27.24 14.71
N THR A 255 11.46 -27.55 14.03
CA THR A 255 11.44 -28.55 12.95
C THR A 255 12.17 -28.05 11.71
N ALA A 256 12.06 -26.76 11.36
CA ALA A 256 12.83 -26.14 10.29
C ALA A 256 14.32 -26.11 10.61
N GLN A 257 14.69 -25.73 11.84
CA GLN A 257 16.09 -25.73 12.29
C GLN A 257 16.71 -27.12 12.19
N LYS A 258 16.05 -28.14 12.79
CA LYS A 258 16.49 -29.54 12.69
C LYS A 258 16.63 -30.00 11.25
N LEU A 259 15.71 -29.59 10.38
CA LEU A 259 15.76 -29.98 8.99
C LEU A 259 17.02 -29.42 8.31
N VAL A 260 17.27 -28.12 8.45
CA VAL A 260 18.47 -27.48 7.88
C VAL A 260 19.76 -28.08 8.43
N ASP A 261 19.79 -28.45 9.72
CA ASP A 261 20.98 -29.07 10.34
C ASP A 261 21.22 -30.52 9.87
N SER A 262 20.17 -31.21 9.44
CA SER A 262 20.21 -32.64 9.08
C SER A 262 20.39 -32.92 7.59
N VAL A 263 20.20 -31.93 6.73
CA VAL A 263 20.24 -32.13 5.27
C VAL A 263 21.69 -32.24 4.79
N ASP A 264 22.05 -33.43 4.28
CA ASP A 264 23.34 -33.63 3.60
C ASP A 264 23.29 -32.98 2.20
N SER A 265 24.24 -32.09 1.92
CA SER A 265 24.45 -31.47 0.61
C SER A 265 24.55 -32.49 -0.55
N LYS A 266 24.98 -33.73 -0.27
CA LYS A 266 25.07 -34.81 -1.27
C LYS A 266 23.72 -35.35 -1.71
N GLU A 267 22.70 -35.26 -0.87
CA GLU A 267 21.33 -35.72 -1.18
C GLU A 267 20.48 -34.62 -1.84
N SER A 268 21.04 -33.44 -2.09
CA SER A 268 20.34 -32.31 -2.67
C SER A 268 20.37 -32.36 -4.20
N ASN A 269 19.23 -32.05 -4.81
CA ASN A 269 19.12 -31.84 -6.24
C ASN A 269 19.91 -30.60 -6.66
N LYS A 270 20.59 -30.66 -7.79
CA LYS A 270 21.26 -29.48 -8.37
C LYS A 270 20.21 -28.55 -8.97
N SER A 271 20.34 -27.26 -8.69
CA SER A 271 19.53 -26.23 -9.35
C SER A 271 20.07 -25.96 -10.75
N SER A 272 19.20 -25.48 -11.65
CA SER A 272 19.62 -24.84 -12.89
C SER A 272 20.43 -23.55 -12.63
N ILE A 273 20.26 -22.94 -11.46
CA ILE A 273 21.04 -21.77 -11.02
C ILE A 273 22.37 -22.25 -10.43
N LYS A 274 23.47 -21.82 -11.05
CA LYS A 274 24.83 -22.17 -10.62
C LYS A 274 25.07 -21.79 -9.16
N GLY A 275 25.62 -22.72 -8.38
CA GLY A 275 25.93 -22.52 -6.96
C GLY A 275 24.74 -22.69 -6.02
N TYR A 276 23.60 -23.17 -6.53
CA TYR A 276 22.43 -23.52 -5.72
C TYR A 276 22.11 -25.01 -5.83
N SER A 277 21.67 -25.58 -4.72
CA SER A 277 21.07 -26.91 -4.64
C SER A 277 19.85 -26.87 -3.74
N TRP A 278 18.95 -27.83 -3.90
CA TRP A 278 17.71 -27.85 -3.14
C TRP A 278 17.26 -29.27 -2.81
N LYS A 279 16.48 -29.41 -1.74
CA LYS A 279 15.84 -30.66 -1.35
C LYS A 279 14.38 -30.38 -0.97
N GLU A 280 13.47 -31.17 -1.51
CA GLU A 280 12.06 -31.10 -1.18
C GLU A 280 11.75 -31.99 0.02
N VAL A 281 10.93 -31.49 0.93
CA VAL A 281 10.53 -32.19 2.15
C VAL A 281 9.06 -31.89 2.43
N GLU A 282 8.27 -32.93 2.68
CA GLU A 282 6.88 -32.78 3.10
C GLU A 282 6.81 -32.38 4.59
N SER A 283 5.93 -31.44 4.92
CA SER A 283 5.67 -30.99 6.29
C SER A 283 4.17 -30.86 6.54
N ASN A 284 3.77 -30.89 7.81
CA ASN A 284 2.37 -30.75 8.22
C ASN A 284 2.23 -29.77 9.41
N TYR A 285 2.91 -28.63 9.34
CA TYR A 285 2.85 -27.61 10.38
C TYR A 285 1.47 -26.92 10.41
N GLY A 286 0.90 -26.69 11.59
CA GLY A 286 -0.44 -26.09 11.71
C GLY A 286 -1.58 -26.95 11.15
N GLY A 287 -1.34 -28.24 10.88
CA GLY A 287 -2.34 -29.16 10.33
C GLY A 287 -2.61 -28.99 8.84
N ILE A 288 -1.77 -28.23 8.13
CA ILE A 288 -1.83 -28.05 6.68
C ILE A 288 -0.66 -28.81 6.04
N LYS A 289 -0.92 -29.59 5.00
CA LYS A 289 0.16 -30.25 4.25
C LYS A 289 0.94 -29.21 3.45
N GLN A 290 2.25 -29.13 3.66
CA GLN A 290 3.14 -28.20 2.96
C GLN A 290 4.25 -28.94 2.23
N ARG A 291 4.69 -28.32 1.14
CA ARG A 291 5.93 -28.65 0.44
C ARG A 291 7.01 -27.66 0.86
N TRP A 292 7.96 -28.10 1.69
CA TRP A 292 9.12 -27.28 2.06
C TRP A 292 10.26 -27.51 1.08
N LEU A 293 10.94 -26.43 0.74
CA LEU A 293 12.13 -26.45 -0.11
C LEU A 293 13.32 -25.96 0.72
N VAL A 294 14.24 -26.86 1.05
CA VAL A 294 15.52 -26.51 1.66
C VAL A 294 16.45 -26.10 0.54
N VAL A 295 16.93 -24.85 0.55
CA VAL A 295 17.80 -24.30 -0.49
C VAL A 295 19.18 -24.02 0.11
N GLU A 296 20.21 -24.65 -0.46
CA GLU A 296 21.61 -24.35 -0.15
C GLU A 296 22.17 -23.39 -1.21
N SER A 297 22.79 -22.31 -0.75
CA SER A 297 23.49 -21.34 -1.60
C SER A 297 24.96 -21.32 -1.25
N GLN A 298 25.82 -21.66 -2.22
CA GLN A 298 27.27 -21.66 -2.03
C GLN A 298 27.79 -20.27 -1.63
N LYS A 299 27.29 -19.21 -2.28
CA LYS A 299 27.65 -17.82 -1.96
C LYS A 299 27.29 -17.45 -0.52
N ARG A 300 26.12 -17.91 -0.05
CA ARG A 300 25.69 -17.65 1.34
C ARG A 300 26.57 -18.38 2.34
N LYS A 301 26.90 -19.65 2.06
CA LYS A 301 27.80 -20.48 2.88
C LYS A 301 29.19 -19.87 3.02
N GLU A 302 29.74 -19.32 1.94
CA GLU A 302 31.03 -18.61 1.95
C GLU A 302 30.95 -17.31 2.77
N SER A 303 29.86 -16.56 2.67
CA SER A 303 29.63 -15.34 3.44
C SER A 303 29.51 -15.63 4.95
N ASP A 304 28.71 -16.63 5.32
CA ASP A 304 28.46 -16.98 6.71
C ASP A 304 29.75 -17.53 7.35
N SER A 305 30.54 -18.34 6.62
CA SER A 305 31.86 -18.80 7.06
C SER A 305 32.83 -17.65 7.36
N LYS A 306 32.83 -16.58 6.54
CA LYS A 306 33.68 -15.40 6.77
C LYS A 306 33.26 -14.61 8.00
N ASN A 307 31.98 -14.57 8.33
CA ASN A 307 31.47 -13.88 9.52
C ASN A 307 31.75 -14.65 10.81
N LEU A 308 31.90 -15.98 10.75
CA LEU A 308 32.30 -16.82 11.90
C LEU A 308 33.80 -16.77 12.21
N LEU A 309 34.61 -16.27 11.28
CA LEU A 309 36.06 -16.10 11.42
C LEU A 309 36.47 -14.68 11.90
N LYS A 310 35.49 -13.80 12.16
CA LYS A 310 35.66 -12.48 12.78
C LYS A 310 35.22 -12.52 14.23
#